data_AF-A0A7D5NFA8-F1
#
_entry.id   AF-A0A7D5NFA8-F1
#
_cell.length_a   1.000
_cell.length_b   1.000
_cell.length_c   1.000
_cell.angle_alpha   90.00
_cell.angle_beta   90.00
_cell.angle_gamma   90.00
#
_symmetry.space_group_name_H-M   'P 1'
#
loop_
_entity.id
_entity.type
_entity.pdbx_description
1 polymer ?
#
loop_
_entity_poly.entity_id
_entity_poly.type
_entity_poly.pdbx_seq_one_letter_code
_entity_poly.pdbx_strand_id
1 'polypeptide(L)'
;MENLNKEIGERIRFIRSIFNEGGKLSATQFAHLLGETMHKILNYELGRAQVPPSFLVTLYKRGINPIYILTGEGSIFAPNIAGRELSQKLAPILRQMNIEDFDNRDQLYNGNAFSGIEGITYANVDDLIELAQRYTAVAGDLMEIIRKRSKNE
;
A
#
# COMPACT_ATOMS: atom_id res chain seq x y z
N MET A 1 -26.08 -14.46 7.36
CA MET A 1 -25.73 -13.58 6.23
C MET A 1 -25.90 -12.10 6.58
N GLU A 2 -26.98 -11.69 7.24
CA GLU A 2 -27.23 -10.27 7.62
C GLU A 2 -26.12 -9.67 8.51
N ASN A 3 -25.53 -10.46 9.41
CA ASN A 3 -24.40 -10.02 10.24
C ASN A 3 -23.12 -9.73 9.44
N LEU A 4 -22.81 -10.54 8.42
CA LEU A 4 -21.59 -10.39 7.64
C LEU A 4 -21.58 -9.07 6.85
N ASN A 5 -22.72 -8.74 6.22
CA ASN A 5 -22.83 -7.47 5.49
C ASN A 5 -22.72 -6.26 6.42
N LYS A 6 -23.22 -6.38 7.65
CA LYS A 6 -23.12 -5.33 8.66
C LYS A 6 -21.67 -5.12 9.11
N GLU A 7 -20.93 -6.20 9.39
CA GLU A 7 -19.51 -6.15 9.73
C GLU A 7 -18.67 -5.54 8.60
N ILE A 8 -18.92 -5.96 7.35
CA ILE A 8 -18.28 -5.37 6.16
C ILE A 8 -18.59 -3.87 6.09
N GLY A 9 -19.84 -3.47 6.33
CA GLY A 9 -20.28 -2.08 6.35
C GLY A 9 -19.58 -1.24 7.42
N GLU A 10 -19.40 -1.80 8.62
CA GLU A 10 -18.66 -1.17 9.72
C GLU A 10 -17.20 -0.94 9.34
N ARG A 11 -16.55 -1.91 8.70
CA ARG A 11 -15.16 -1.78 8.21
C ARG A 11 -15.04 -0.73 7.10
N ILE A 12 -16.01 -0.64 6.18
CA ILE A 12 -16.04 0.42 5.15
C ILE A 12 -16.19 1.80 5.80
N ARG A 13 -17.07 1.93 6.81
CA ARG A 13 -17.24 3.17 7.56
C ARG A 13 -15.94 3.57 8.27
N PHE A 14 -15.25 2.60 8.85
CA PHE A 14 -13.94 2.81 9.46
C PHE A 14 -12.92 3.29 8.42
N ILE A 15 -12.83 2.63 7.27
CA ILE A 15 -11.95 3.05 6.16
C ILE A 15 -12.25 4.49 5.75
N ARG A 16 -13.52 4.90 5.62
CA ARG A 16 -13.89 6.28 5.30
C ARG A 16 -13.37 7.30 6.33
N SER A 17 -13.27 6.91 7.60
CA SER A 17 -12.75 7.80 8.64
C SER A 17 -11.24 8.05 8.54
N ILE A 18 -10.50 7.12 7.93
CA ILE A 18 -9.04 7.19 7.78
C ILE A 18 -8.59 7.53 6.35
N PHE A 19 -9.50 7.50 5.37
CA PHE A 19 -9.18 7.50 3.94
C PHE A 19 -8.45 8.75 3.42
N ASN A 20 -8.65 9.92 4.04
CA ASN A 20 -8.04 11.17 3.62
C ASN A 20 -7.03 11.68 4.64
N GLU A 21 -5.92 10.94 4.79
CA GLU A 21 -4.84 11.31 5.71
C GLU A 21 -5.36 11.48 7.15
N GLY A 22 -6.31 10.63 7.56
CA GLY A 22 -6.96 10.66 8.88
C GLY A 22 -8.10 11.69 9.04
N GLY A 23 -8.40 12.46 8.00
CA GLY A 23 -9.57 13.32 7.95
C GLY A 23 -10.86 12.53 7.69
N LYS A 24 -11.84 12.66 8.58
CA LYS A 24 -13.16 12.03 8.44
C LYS A 24 -13.87 12.59 7.20
N LEU A 25 -13.95 11.80 6.14
CA LEU A 25 -14.71 12.17 4.95
C LEU A 25 -16.21 12.01 5.18
N SER A 26 -17.00 12.93 4.64
CA SER A 26 -18.44 12.70 4.48
C SER A 26 -18.71 11.57 3.47
N ALA A 27 -19.89 10.95 3.54
CA ALA A 27 -20.26 9.88 2.61
C ALA A 27 -20.30 10.38 1.14
N THR A 28 -20.63 11.66 0.92
CA THR A 28 -20.62 12.29 -0.40
C THR A 28 -19.20 12.44 -0.95
N GLN A 29 -18.25 12.94 -0.14
CA GLN A 29 -16.85 13.08 -0.54
C GLN A 29 -16.21 11.70 -0.82
N PHE A 30 -16.47 10.73 0.04
CA PHE A 30 -15.97 9.37 -0.13
C PHE A 30 -16.52 8.72 -1.41
N ALA A 31 -17.82 8.90 -1.68
CA ALA A 31 -18.44 8.44 -2.91
C ALA A 31 -17.80 9.09 -4.14
N HIS A 32 -17.59 10.41 -4.12
CA HIS A 32 -16.95 11.13 -5.21
C HIS A 32 -15.53 10.61 -5.50
N LEU A 33 -14.72 10.36 -4.48
CA LEU A 33 -13.36 9.84 -4.64
C LEU A 33 -13.32 8.44 -5.26
N LEU A 34 -14.35 7.63 -5.02
CA LEU A 34 -14.43 6.23 -5.47
C LEU A 34 -15.28 6.06 -6.74
N GLY A 35 -15.82 7.15 -7.31
CA GLY A 35 -16.69 7.09 -8.49
C GLY A 35 -18.04 6.42 -8.21
N GLU A 36 -18.53 6.52 -6.98
CA GLU A 36 -19.81 5.95 -6.54
C GLU A 36 -20.81 7.04 -6.15
N THR A 37 -22.05 6.63 -5.90
CA THR A 37 -23.08 7.53 -5.35
C THR A 37 -23.10 7.46 -3.82
N MET A 38 -23.45 8.58 -3.17
CA MET A 38 -23.58 8.64 -1.71
C MET A 38 -24.55 7.57 -1.17
N HIS A 39 -25.68 7.35 -1.84
CA HIS A 39 -26.66 6.33 -1.45
C HIS A 39 -26.08 4.92 -1.47
N LYS A 40 -25.24 4.58 -2.46
CA LYS A 40 -24.56 3.28 -2.51
C LYS A 40 -23.60 3.12 -1.34
N ILE A 41 -22.76 4.12 -1.06
CA ILE A 41 -21.86 4.09 0.09
C ILE A 41 -22.63 3.85 1.40
N LEU A 42 -23.72 4.59 1.63
CA LEU A 42 -24.54 4.40 2.83
C LEU A 42 -25.17 3.01 2.89
N ASN A 43 -25.64 2.47 1.76
CA ASN A 43 -26.20 1.12 1.72
C ASN A 43 -25.14 0.06 2.03
N TYR A 44 -23.90 0.25 1.59
CA TYR A 44 -22.78 -0.63 1.95
C TYR A 44 -22.46 -0.52 3.44
N GLU A 45 -22.30 0.70 3.97
CA GLU A 45 -21.99 0.93 5.39
C GLU A 45 -23.05 0.41 6.36
N LEU A 46 -24.32 0.41 5.94
CA LEU A 46 -25.43 -0.09 6.74
C LEU A 46 -25.68 -1.59 6.54
N GLY A 47 -24.90 -2.27 5.70
CA GLY A 47 -25.08 -3.68 5.36
C GLY A 47 -26.36 -3.99 4.59
N ARG A 48 -27.02 -2.97 4.02
CA ARG A 48 -28.28 -3.09 3.26
C ARG A 48 -28.07 -3.58 1.84
N ALA A 49 -26.86 -3.44 1.31
CA ALA A 49 -26.48 -3.92 -0.02
C ALA A 49 -25.13 -4.63 0.04
N GLN A 50 -24.98 -5.66 -0.80
CA GLN A 50 -23.70 -6.32 -0.98
C GLN A 50 -22.72 -5.38 -1.70
N VAL A 51 -21.46 -5.44 -1.28
CA VAL A 51 -20.38 -4.65 -1.87
C VAL A 51 -19.94 -5.31 -3.19
N PRO A 52 -19.97 -4.60 -4.32
CA PRO A 52 -19.57 -5.17 -5.59
C PRO A 52 -18.03 -5.34 -5.66
N PRO A 53 -17.52 -6.36 -6.39
CA PRO A 53 -16.08 -6.55 -6.55
C PRO A 53 -15.36 -5.35 -7.17
N SER A 54 -16.02 -4.60 -8.05
CA SER A 54 -15.47 -3.38 -8.66
C SER A 54 -15.11 -2.32 -7.60
N PHE A 55 -15.94 -2.18 -6.56
CA PHE A 55 -15.69 -1.25 -5.46
C PHE A 55 -14.45 -1.66 -4.65
N LEU A 56 -14.31 -2.96 -4.37
CA LEU A 56 -13.15 -3.51 -3.68
C LEU A 56 -11.86 -3.30 -4.48
N VAL A 57 -11.91 -3.46 -5.80
CA VAL A 57 -10.77 -3.19 -6.69
C VAL A 57 -10.39 -1.71 -6.65
N THR A 58 -11.37 -0.79 -6.65
CA THR A 58 -11.11 0.65 -6.53
C THR A 58 -10.41 0.98 -5.21
N LEU A 59 -10.87 0.38 -4.10
CA LEU A 59 -10.24 0.53 -2.79
C LEU A 59 -8.81 -0.04 -2.75
N TYR A 60 -8.58 -1.20 -3.38
CA TYR A 60 -7.24 -1.78 -3.50
C TYR A 60 -6.27 -0.86 -4.24
N LYS A 61 -6.71 -0.25 -5.34
CA LYS A 61 -5.90 0.74 -6.08
C LYS A 61 -5.57 1.99 -5.25
N ARG A 62 -6.35 2.26 -4.20
CA ARG A 62 -6.14 3.36 -3.24
C ARG A 62 -5.41 2.92 -1.97
N GLY A 63 -4.92 1.68 -1.93
CA GLY A 63 -4.08 1.20 -0.84
C GLY A 63 -4.82 0.49 0.30
N ILE A 64 -6.10 0.16 0.13
CA ILE A 64 -6.88 -0.56 1.15
C ILE A 64 -7.00 -2.04 0.79
N ASN A 65 -6.77 -2.93 1.75
CA ASN A 65 -6.82 -4.37 1.55
C ASN A 65 -8.27 -4.91 1.51
N PRO A 66 -8.73 -5.52 0.39
CA PRO A 66 -10.04 -6.14 0.32
C PRO A 66 -10.24 -7.31 1.27
N ILE A 67 -9.16 -8.05 1.61
CA ILE A 67 -9.24 -9.19 2.52
C ILE A 67 -9.69 -8.71 3.90
N TYR A 68 -9.10 -7.63 4.40
CA TYR A 68 -9.51 -7.00 5.65
C TYR A 68 -10.98 -6.55 5.60
N ILE A 69 -11.42 -5.94 4.50
CA ILE A 69 -12.84 -5.52 4.35
C ILE A 69 -13.78 -6.71 4.47
N LEU A 70 -13.46 -7.84 3.83
CA LEU A 70 -14.35 -9.00 3.77
C LEU A 70 -14.29 -9.86 5.03
N THR A 71 -13.11 -10.08 5.58
CA THR A 71 -12.87 -11.04 6.67
C THR A 71 -12.63 -10.38 8.03
N GLY A 72 -12.08 -9.16 8.04
CA GLY A 72 -11.64 -8.48 9.25
C GLY A 72 -10.24 -8.91 9.68
N GLU A 73 -9.63 -9.82 8.93
CA GLU A 73 -8.31 -10.38 9.22
C GLU A 73 -7.23 -9.70 8.37
N GLY A 74 -6.02 -9.65 8.94
CA GLY A 74 -4.84 -9.08 8.31
C GLY A 74 -4.79 -7.55 8.34
N SER A 75 -3.84 -7.01 7.59
CA SER A 75 -3.58 -5.57 7.52
C SER A 75 -4.70 -4.83 6.80
N ILE A 76 -5.04 -3.63 7.30
CA ILE A 76 -5.94 -2.69 6.64
C ILE A 76 -5.36 -2.26 5.28
N PHE A 77 -4.03 -2.21 5.19
CA PHE A 77 -3.32 -1.71 4.03
C PHE A 77 -3.04 -2.80 3.00
N ALA A 78 -3.26 -2.44 1.74
CA ALA A 78 -3.01 -3.34 0.63
C ALA A 78 -1.50 -3.61 0.48
N PRO A 79 -1.09 -4.83 0.10
CA PRO A 79 0.31 -5.15 -0.21
C PRO A 79 0.71 -4.60 -1.59
N ASN A 80 0.58 -3.29 -1.78
CA ASN A 80 0.96 -2.57 -2.99
C ASN A 80 1.57 -1.21 -2.65
N ILE A 81 2.02 -0.47 -3.67
CA ILE A 81 2.68 0.84 -3.49
C ILE A 81 1.74 1.81 -2.76
N ALA A 82 0.49 1.93 -3.22
CA ALA A 82 -0.50 2.81 -2.63
C ALA A 82 -0.78 2.49 -1.15
N GLY A 83 -0.80 1.21 -0.77
CA GLY A 83 -1.01 0.78 0.61
C GLY A 83 0.15 1.11 1.53
N ARG A 84 1.39 1.01 1.04
CA ARG A 84 2.59 1.44 1.78
C ARG A 84 2.65 2.95 1.98
N GLU A 85 2.31 3.72 0.94
CA GLU A 85 2.23 5.18 1.06
C GLU A 85 1.13 5.60 2.03
N LEU A 86 -0.04 4.94 1.95
CA LEU A 86 -1.17 5.20 2.85
C LEU A 86 -0.80 4.84 4.29
N SER A 87 -0.13 3.70 4.53
CA SER A 87 0.27 3.26 5.86
C SER A 87 1.29 4.21 6.50
N GLN A 88 2.29 4.65 5.74
CA GLN A 88 3.28 5.62 6.21
C GLN A 88 2.65 6.96 6.59
N LYS A 89 1.70 7.45 5.77
CA LYS A 89 0.98 8.69 6.05
C LYS A 89 0.07 8.58 7.27
N LEU A 90 -0.56 7.42 7.48
CA LEU A 90 -1.52 7.21 8.56
C LEU A 90 -0.89 6.70 9.86
N ALA A 91 0.34 6.19 9.83
CA ALA A 91 1.09 5.73 11.00
C ALA A 91 1.03 6.67 12.22
N PRO A 92 1.24 7.99 12.11
CA PRO A 92 1.13 8.89 13.25
C PRO A 92 -0.30 8.97 13.82
N ILE A 93 -1.32 8.85 12.97
CA ILE A 93 -2.73 9.01 13.32
C ILE A 93 -3.27 7.73 13.96
N LEU A 94 -2.90 6.56 13.41
CA LEU A 94 -3.25 5.26 13.96
C LEU A 94 -2.64 5.04 15.35
N ARG A 95 -1.39 5.48 15.55
CA ARG A 95 -0.75 5.48 16.87
C ARG A 95 -1.51 6.34 17.89
N GLN A 96 -2.04 7.49 17.49
CA GLN A 96 -2.86 8.32 18.37
C GLN A 96 -4.21 7.68 18.71
N MET A 97 -4.76 6.86 17.80
CA MET A 97 -6.02 6.15 17.99
C MET A 97 -5.87 4.81 18.72
N ASN A 98 -4.66 4.42 19.15
CA ASN A 98 -4.33 3.11 19.73
C ASN A 98 -4.82 1.93 18.87
N ILE A 99 -4.80 2.10 17.55
CA ILE A 99 -5.14 1.02 16.62
C ILE A 99 -3.84 0.30 16.30
N GLU A 100 -3.68 -0.89 16.87
CA GLU A 100 -2.63 -1.82 16.44
C GLU A 100 -2.99 -2.31 15.04
N ASP A 101 -2.34 -1.74 14.03
CA ASP A 101 -2.36 -2.38 12.72
C ASP A 101 -1.63 -3.72 12.86
N PHE A 102 -2.35 -4.81 12.61
CA PHE A 102 -1.83 -6.19 12.69
C PHE A 102 -0.85 -6.51 11.55
N ASP A 103 -0.03 -5.54 11.14
CA ASP A 103 1.08 -5.76 10.22
C ASP A 103 2.37 -6.02 11.02
N ASN A 104 2.46 -7.23 11.56
CA ASN A 104 3.70 -7.82 12.08
C ASN A 104 4.71 -8.13 10.95
N ARG A 105 4.81 -7.26 9.93
CA ARG A 105 5.78 -7.39 8.83
C ARG A 105 7.00 -6.51 9.03
N ASP A 106 6.86 -5.38 9.72
CA ASP A 106 8.00 -4.52 10.07
C ASP A 106 8.86 -5.12 11.19
N GLN A 107 8.31 -6.01 12.02
CA GLN A 107 9.08 -6.76 13.02
C GLN A 107 9.86 -7.96 12.45
N LEU A 108 9.55 -8.42 11.23
CA LEU A 108 10.27 -9.50 10.55
C LEU A 108 11.46 -9.02 9.71
N TYR A 109 11.66 -7.70 9.60
CA TYR A 109 12.78 -7.10 8.86
C TYR A 109 13.92 -6.59 9.75
N ASN A 110 13.75 -6.59 11.08
CA ASN A 110 14.81 -6.29 12.04
C ASN A 110 15.20 -7.55 12.80
N GLY A 111 16.09 -8.34 12.20
CA GLY A 111 16.77 -9.44 12.88
C GLY A 111 16.41 -10.82 12.34
N ASN A 112 16.80 -11.12 11.11
CA ASN A 112 17.60 -12.30 10.79
C ASN A 112 17.85 -12.35 9.29
N ALA A 113 19.14 -12.49 8.95
CA ALA A 113 19.62 -12.68 7.59
C ALA A 113 18.88 -13.86 6.93
N PHE A 114 17.97 -13.56 6.02
CA PHE A 114 17.37 -14.57 5.15
C PHE A 114 18.30 -14.76 3.95
N SER A 115 19.04 -15.86 3.97
CA SER A 115 19.87 -16.34 2.87
C SER A 115 18.97 -16.98 1.82
N GLY A 116 18.62 -16.22 0.79
CA GLY A 116 17.87 -16.71 -0.36
C GLY A 116 17.90 -15.68 -1.48
N ILE A 117 18.73 -15.94 -2.50
CA ILE A 117 18.89 -15.19 -3.76
C ILE A 117 18.77 -13.67 -3.55
N GLU A 118 19.88 -13.10 -3.09
CA GLU A 118 20.09 -11.68 -2.83
C GLU A 118 19.85 -10.82 -4.08
N GLY A 119 19.17 -9.68 -3.92
CA GLY A 119 19.37 -8.55 -4.82
C GLY A 119 18.17 -7.72 -5.27
N ILE A 120 16.93 -8.04 -4.87
CA ILE A 120 15.81 -7.12 -5.10
C ILE A 120 14.99 -6.95 -3.82
N THR A 121 15.64 -6.42 -2.79
CA THR A 121 14.96 -5.47 -1.91
C THR A 121 14.45 -4.34 -2.80
N TYR A 122 13.16 -4.00 -2.72
CA TYR A 122 12.56 -2.91 -3.48
C TYR A 122 13.18 -1.58 -3.02
N ALA A 123 14.36 -1.29 -3.56
CA ALA A 123 15.11 -0.07 -3.37
C ALA A 123 14.18 1.12 -3.66
N ASN A 124 14.27 2.15 -2.82
CA ASN A 124 13.63 3.43 -3.10
C ASN A 124 14.02 3.83 -4.54
N VAL A 125 13.14 4.49 -5.29
CA VAL A 125 13.44 4.87 -6.69
C VAL A 125 14.76 5.64 -6.75
N ASP A 126 15.06 6.42 -5.71
CA ASP A 126 16.32 7.12 -5.53
C ASP A 126 17.53 6.17 -5.39
N ASP A 127 17.41 5.10 -4.61
CA ASP A 127 18.47 4.09 -4.44
C ASP A 127 18.72 3.31 -5.75
N LEU A 128 17.66 3.03 -6.53
CA LEU A 128 17.79 2.40 -7.85
C LEU A 128 18.46 3.33 -8.86
N ILE A 129 18.15 4.63 -8.80
CA ILE A 129 18.79 5.65 -9.65
C ILE A 129 20.27 5.77 -9.28
N GLU A 130 20.60 5.85 -7.99
CA GLU A 130 21.99 5.92 -7.53
C GLU A 130 22.78 4.68 -7.94
N LEU A 131 22.18 3.49 -7.79
CA LEU A 131 22.80 2.24 -8.20
C LEU A 131 23.06 2.21 -9.72
N ALA A 132 22.08 2.63 -10.53
CA ALA A 132 22.22 2.71 -11.98
C ALA A 132 23.32 3.70 -12.41
N GLN A 133 23.43 4.86 -11.73
CA GLN A 133 24.49 5.83 -11.98
C GLN A 133 25.88 5.26 -11.67
N ARG A 134 26.03 4.57 -10.53
CA ARG A 134 27.30 3.92 -10.14
C ARG A 134 27.73 2.87 -11.17
N TYR A 135 26.82 2.00 -11.58
CA TYR A 135 27.15 0.99 -12.60
C TYR A 135 27.51 1.60 -13.96
N THR A 136 26.84 2.70 -14.35
CA THR A 136 27.14 3.41 -15.59
C THR A 136 28.53 4.05 -15.56
N ALA A 137 28.92 4.66 -14.43
CA ALA A 137 30.25 5.22 -14.26
C ALA A 137 31.35 4.15 -14.35
N VAL A 138 31.17 3.03 -13.63
CA VAL A 138 32.11 1.90 -13.66
C VAL A 138 32.24 1.31 -15.07
N ALA A 139 31.14 1.19 -15.80
CA ALA A 139 31.17 0.72 -17.19
C ALA A 139 31.96 1.68 -18.10
N GLY A 140 31.87 2.99 -17.87
CA GLY A 140 32.68 4.00 -18.56
C GLY A 140 34.18 3.85 -18.30
N ASP A 141 34.56 3.68 -17.04
CA ASP A 141 35.97 3.48 -16.65
C ASP A 141 36.56 2.21 -17.28
N LEU A 142 35.80 1.12 -17.29
CA LEU A 142 36.19 -0.14 -17.93
C LEU A 142 36.39 0.01 -19.44
N MET A 143 35.48 0.72 -20.12
CA MET A 143 35.61 1.03 -21.55
C MET A 143 36.88 1.84 -21.85
N GLU A 144 37.23 2.80 -20.99
CA GLU A 144 38.44 3.57 -21.16
C GLU A 144 39.71 2.73 -20.98
N ILE A 145 39.72 1.82 -20.01
CA ILE A 145 40.82 0.87 -19.79
C ILE A 145 40.98 -0.06 -21.01
N ILE A 146 39.89 -0.62 -21.53
CA ILE A 146 39.91 -1.47 -22.72
C ILE A 146 40.45 -0.70 -23.92
N ARG A 147 40.01 0.54 -24.13
CA ARG A 147 40.49 1.41 -25.22
C ARG A 147 41.99 1.73 -25.10
N LYS A 148 42.49 1.97 -23.87
CA LYS A 148 43.93 2.21 -23.64
C LYS A 148 44.76 0.97 -23.91
N ARG A 149 44.26 -0.23 -23.58
CA ARG A 149 44.94 -1.50 -23.91
C ARG A 149 44.95 -1.76 -25.41
N SER A 150 43.86 -1.49 -26.14
CA SER A 150 43.82 -1.72 -27.59
C SER A 150 44.69 -0.76 -28.42
N LYS A 151 45.25 0.29 -27.82
CA LYS A 151 46.18 1.23 -28.47
C LYS A 151 47.66 0.90 -28.24
N ASN A 152 47.93 -0.02 -27.30
CA ASN A 152 49.29 -0.43 -26.92
C ASN A 152 49.65 -1.84 -27.46
N GLU A 153 48.77 -2.43 -28.27
CA GLU A 153 49.04 -3.55 -29.18
C GLU A 153 49.16 -3.03 -30.61
#